data_AF-A0A8J2PES6-F1
#
_entry.id   AF-A0A8J2PES6-F1
#
_cell.length_a   1.000
_cell.length_b   1.000
_cell.length_c   1.000
_cell.angle_alpha   90.00
_cell.angle_beta   90.00
_cell.angle_gamma   90.00
#
_symmetry.space_group_name_H-M   'P 1'
#
loop_
_entity.id
_entity.type
_entity.pdbx_description
1 polymer ?
#
loop_
_entity_poly.entity_id
_entity_poly.type
_entity_poly.pdbx_seq_one_letter_code
_entity_poly.pdbx_strand_id
1 'polypeptide(L)'
;PGKKEFSGVTEILKQALIKCIKSGAGLSAMCLAFRLLNCSFRWLSGSDDARGCIASAIMSSALGFILLRPPSTLGLYLFFKAAETVISQSHKENNWKIIRWIDSVYGGGWCLLYALSTAVLFHTGMMEPQNLKPSYYVFLSKVTGRKLQDINRHLLTVYGT
;
A
#
# COMPACT_ATOMS: atom_id res chain seq x y z
N PRO A 1 -10.19 -41.36 -15.06
CA PRO A 1 -10.61 -40.16 -14.30
C PRO A 1 -9.45 -39.41 -13.59
N GLY A 2 -8.59 -40.08 -12.82
CA GLY A 2 -7.59 -39.41 -11.96
C GLY A 2 -6.42 -38.66 -12.65
N LYS A 3 -6.04 -39.01 -13.89
CA LYS A 3 -4.92 -38.33 -14.58
C LYS A 3 -5.24 -36.89 -15.04
N LYS A 4 -6.50 -36.57 -15.33
CA LYS A 4 -6.91 -35.20 -15.74
C LYS A 4 -6.97 -34.24 -14.55
N GLU A 5 -7.34 -34.75 -13.38
CA GLU A 5 -7.41 -33.99 -12.13
C GLU A 5 -6.02 -33.60 -11.63
N PHE A 6 -5.07 -34.55 -11.66
CA PHE A 6 -3.67 -34.29 -11.28
C PHE A 6 -2.98 -33.26 -12.20
N SER A 7 -3.26 -33.31 -13.51
CA SER A 7 -2.75 -32.34 -14.47
C SER A 7 -3.28 -30.91 -14.22
N GLY A 8 -4.55 -30.79 -13.79
CA GLY A 8 -5.14 -29.51 -13.40
C GLY A 8 -4.49 -28.91 -12.15
N VAL A 9 -4.23 -29.73 -11.13
CA VAL A 9 -3.55 -29.29 -9.91
C VAL A 9 -2.12 -28.82 -10.21
N THR A 10 -1.38 -29.52 -11.06
CA THR A 10 -0.01 -29.10 -11.43
C THR A 10 0.03 -27.76 -12.17
N GLU A 11 -0.96 -27.46 -13.02
CA GLU A 11 -1.03 -26.17 -13.72
C GLU A 11 -1.43 -25.03 -12.78
N ILE A 12 -2.37 -25.27 -11.85
CA ILE A 12 -2.71 -24.29 -10.80
C ILE A 12 -1.48 -23.97 -9.94
N LEU A 13 -0.70 -24.99 -9.58
CA LEU A 13 0.50 -24.84 -8.77
C LEU A 13 1.57 -24.01 -9.50
N LYS A 14 1.81 -24.29 -10.78
CA LYS A 14 2.74 -23.50 -11.62
C LYS A 14 2.31 -22.05 -11.73
N GLN A 15 1.02 -21.80 -11.99
CA GLN A 15 0.47 -20.44 -12.09
C GLN A 15 0.59 -19.65 -10.78
N ALA A 16 0.32 -20.29 -9.64
CA ALA A 16 0.50 -19.69 -8.33
C ALA A 16 1.98 -19.38 -8.06
N LEU A 17 2.87 -20.33 -8.37
CA LEU A 17 4.31 -20.21 -8.14
C LEU A 17 4.92 -19.08 -8.99
N ILE A 18 4.54 -18.94 -10.26
CA ILE A 18 4.97 -17.83 -11.13
C ILE A 18 4.53 -16.47 -10.56
N LYS A 19 3.30 -16.38 -10.04
CA LYS A 19 2.80 -15.14 -9.42
C LYS A 19 3.59 -14.78 -8.16
N CYS A 20 3.92 -15.76 -7.31
CA CYS A 20 4.73 -15.56 -6.11
C CYS A 20 6.17 -15.15 -6.43
N ILE A 21 6.80 -15.78 -7.43
CA ILE A 21 8.14 -15.40 -7.87
C ILE A 21 8.14 -13.99 -8.44
N LYS A 22 7.13 -13.63 -9.24
CA LYS A 22 7.03 -12.28 -9.82
C LYS A 22 6.86 -11.20 -8.76
N SER A 23 6.03 -11.43 -7.73
CA SER A 23 5.88 -10.48 -6.63
C SER A 23 7.14 -10.39 -5.76
N GLY A 24 7.76 -11.53 -5.44
CA GLY A 24 9.01 -11.59 -4.66
C GLY A 24 10.18 -10.91 -5.37
N ALA A 25 10.37 -11.18 -6.67
CA ALA A 25 11.37 -10.52 -7.51
C ALA A 25 11.15 -9.01 -7.58
N GLY A 26 9.89 -8.56 -7.46
CA GLY A 26 9.60 -7.13 -7.44
C GLY A 26 10.03 -6.42 -6.19
N LEU A 27 9.76 -7.04 -5.06
CA LEU A 27 10.15 -6.51 -3.77
C LEU A 27 11.67 -6.39 -3.67
N SER A 28 12.40 -7.41 -4.11
CA SER A 28 13.86 -7.38 -4.12
C SER A 28 14.42 -6.35 -5.09
N ALA A 29 13.82 -6.20 -6.28
CA ALA A 29 14.22 -5.19 -7.25
C ALA A 29 14.04 -3.75 -6.73
N MET A 30 12.95 -3.49 -5.98
CA MET A 30 12.73 -2.19 -5.33
C MET A 30 13.83 -1.88 -4.30
N CYS A 31 14.17 -2.84 -3.44
CA CYS A 31 15.23 -2.69 -2.45
C CYS A 31 16.60 -2.45 -3.11
N LEU A 32 16.88 -3.16 -4.21
CA LEU A 32 18.12 -3.00 -4.97
C LEU A 32 18.19 -1.62 -5.65
N ALA A 33 17.10 -1.19 -6.29
CA ALA A 33 16.98 0.12 -6.90
C ALA A 33 17.17 1.25 -5.87
N PHE A 34 16.58 1.12 -4.68
CA PHE A 34 16.77 2.09 -3.59
C PHE A 34 18.23 2.20 -3.17
N ARG A 35 18.94 1.07 -3.00
CA ARG A 35 20.36 1.08 -2.65
C ARG A 35 21.21 1.69 -3.75
N LEU A 36 20.97 1.32 -5.01
CA LEU A 36 21.67 1.88 -6.16
C LEU A 36 21.48 3.39 -6.24
N LEU A 37 20.23 3.87 -6.14
CA LEU A 37 19.92 5.30 -6.20
C LEU A 37 20.54 6.07 -5.03
N ASN A 38 20.51 5.53 -3.81
CA ASN A 38 21.19 6.17 -2.67
C ASN A 38 22.69 6.26 -2.85
N CYS A 39 23.34 5.18 -3.27
CA CYS A 39 24.77 5.17 -3.52
C CYS A 39 25.14 6.17 -4.63
N SER A 40 24.36 6.21 -5.72
CA SER A 40 24.55 7.18 -6.80
C SER A 40 24.38 8.62 -6.31
N PHE A 41 23.35 8.90 -5.51
CA PHE A 41 23.10 10.23 -4.97
C PHE A 41 24.21 10.66 -3.99
N ARG A 42 24.71 9.72 -3.18
CA ARG A 42 25.84 9.96 -2.28
C ARG A 42 27.14 10.22 -3.04
N TRP A 43 27.38 9.51 -4.14
CA TRP A 43 28.53 9.76 -4.99
C TRP A 43 28.47 11.12 -5.68
N LEU A 44 27.29 11.53 -6.15
CA LEU A 44 27.08 12.83 -6.80
C LEU A 44 27.13 14.02 -5.83
N SER A 45 26.57 13.87 -4.62
CA SER A 45 26.45 14.97 -3.67
C SER A 45 27.61 15.07 -2.67
N GLY A 46 28.42 14.02 -2.51
CA GLY A 46 29.56 13.99 -1.59
C GLY A 46 29.21 14.10 -0.09
N SER A 47 27.93 14.17 0.27
CA SER A 47 27.42 14.35 1.64
C SER A 47 26.23 13.42 1.90
N ASP A 48 26.12 12.89 3.13
CA ASP A 48 24.99 12.08 3.58
C ASP A 48 23.82 12.98 4.02
N ASP A 49 23.10 13.50 3.03
CA ASP A 49 21.93 14.36 3.25
C ASP A 49 20.63 13.55 3.33
N ALA A 50 19.82 13.78 4.38
CA ALA A 50 18.53 13.10 4.60
C ALA A 50 17.54 13.31 3.44
N ARG A 51 17.63 14.43 2.71
CA ARG A 51 16.81 14.73 1.53
C ARG A 51 17.09 13.77 0.37
N GLY A 52 18.35 13.38 0.20
CA GLY A 52 18.76 12.41 -0.83
C GLY A 52 18.12 11.04 -0.61
N CYS A 53 18.02 10.62 0.64
CA CYS A 53 17.36 9.37 1.04
C CYS A 53 15.85 9.39 0.73
N ILE A 54 15.17 10.52 0.96
CA ILE A 54 13.75 10.65 0.65
C ILE A 54 13.52 10.64 -0.88
N ALA A 55 14.34 11.38 -1.63
CA ALA A 55 14.23 11.43 -3.08
C ALA A 55 14.51 10.07 -3.74
N SER A 56 15.54 9.35 -3.29
CA SER A 56 15.86 8.01 -3.77
C SER A 56 14.77 6.99 -3.41
N ALA A 57 14.14 7.11 -2.23
CA ALA A 57 12.99 6.29 -1.84
C ALA A 57 11.81 6.48 -2.81
N ILE A 58 11.44 7.74 -3.10
CA ILE A 58 10.34 8.05 -4.01
C ILE A 58 10.64 7.52 -5.42
N MET A 59 11.86 7.77 -5.92
CA MET A 59 12.27 7.36 -7.26
C MET A 59 12.32 5.83 -7.41
N SER A 60 12.89 5.13 -6.42
CA SER A 60 12.94 3.65 -6.42
C SER A 60 11.55 3.02 -6.32
N SER A 61 10.64 3.63 -5.56
CA SER A 61 9.26 3.18 -5.43
C SER A 61 8.49 3.34 -6.74
N ALA A 62 8.62 4.49 -7.39
CA ALA A 62 8.01 4.74 -8.70
C ALA A 62 8.52 3.76 -9.77
N LEU A 63 9.84 3.55 -9.83
CA LEU A 63 10.47 2.58 -10.74
C LEU A 63 9.99 1.16 -10.48
N GLY A 64 9.91 0.74 -9.22
CA GLY A 64 9.39 -0.57 -8.85
C GLY A 64 7.93 -0.76 -9.26
N PHE A 65 7.08 0.24 -9.06
CA PHE A 65 5.68 0.17 -9.44
C PHE A 65 5.51 0.02 -10.97
N ILE A 66 6.30 0.75 -11.74
CA ILE A 66 6.29 0.72 -13.21
C ILE A 66 6.79 -0.63 -13.74
N LEU A 67 7.90 -1.14 -13.21
CA LEU A 67 8.54 -2.38 -13.69
C LEU A 67 7.75 -3.64 -13.36
N LEU A 68 7.07 -3.68 -12.21
CA LEU A 68 6.58 -4.94 -11.68
C LEU A 68 5.10 -5.19 -11.89
N ARG A 69 4.31 -4.14 -12.18
CA ARG A 69 2.84 -4.18 -12.16
C ARG A 69 2.34 -5.17 -11.10
N PRO A 70 2.75 -5.02 -9.83
CA PRO A 70 2.30 -5.94 -8.80
C PRO A 70 0.78 -5.82 -8.66
N PRO A 71 0.10 -6.86 -8.16
CA PRO A 71 -1.30 -6.73 -7.78
C PRO A 71 -1.42 -5.58 -6.78
N SER A 72 -2.32 -4.63 -7.07
CA SER A 72 -2.50 -3.37 -6.33
C SER A 72 -2.68 -3.57 -4.82
N THR A 73 -3.29 -4.68 -4.41
CA THR A 73 -3.52 -5.04 -3.00
C THR A 73 -2.24 -5.27 -2.21
N LEU A 74 -1.21 -5.89 -2.81
CA LEU A 74 0.03 -6.22 -2.12
C LEU A 74 0.89 -4.98 -1.89
N GLY A 75 0.94 -4.08 -2.88
CA GLY A 75 1.61 -2.79 -2.73
C GLY A 75 0.97 -1.92 -1.64
N LEU A 76 -0.36 -1.87 -1.61
CA LEU A 76 -1.09 -1.14 -0.57
C LEU A 76 -0.83 -1.72 0.83
N TYR A 77 -0.85 -3.05 0.97
CA TYR A 77 -0.55 -3.71 2.24
C TYR A 77 0.86 -3.37 2.75
N LEU A 78 1.85 -3.46 1.86
CA LEU A 78 3.24 -3.13 2.19
C LEU A 78 3.42 -1.65 2.55
N PHE A 79 2.73 -0.75 1.85
CA PHE A 79 2.73 0.66 2.16
C PHE A 79 2.25 0.94 3.58
N PHE A 80 1.10 0.36 3.99
CA PHE A 80 0.60 0.51 5.35
C PHE A 80 1.52 -0.13 6.39
N LYS A 81 2.08 -1.30 6.10
CA LYS A 81 3.02 -1.96 7.02
C LYS A 81 4.32 -1.18 7.20
N ALA A 82 4.83 -0.59 6.12
CA ALA A 82 5.98 0.30 6.16
C ALA A 82 5.68 1.56 6.99
N ALA A 83 4.51 2.18 6.79
CA ALA A 83 4.07 3.33 7.57
C ALA A 83 3.97 3.00 9.08
N GLU A 84 3.39 1.84 9.43
CA GLU A 84 3.31 1.34 10.81
C GLU A 84 4.71 1.17 11.43
N THR A 85 5.65 0.63 10.66
CA THR A 85 7.04 0.43 11.10
C THR A 85 7.75 1.76 11.35
N VAL A 86 7.58 2.73 10.46
CA VAL A 86 8.16 4.09 10.61
C VAL A 86 7.61 4.78 11.85
N ILE A 87 6.30 4.73 12.08
CA ILE A 87 5.66 5.31 13.27
C ILE A 87 6.18 4.62 14.54
N SER A 88 6.22 3.29 14.54
CA SER A 88 6.69 2.49 15.68
C SER A 88 8.15 2.76 16.03
N GLN A 89 9.00 2.90 15.02
CA GLN A 89 10.42 3.19 15.23
C GLN A 89 10.63 4.61 15.72
N SER A 90 9.86 5.57 15.19
CA SER A 90 9.90 6.96 15.66
C SER A 90 9.47 7.10 17.12
N HIS A 91 8.50 6.29 17.57
CA HIS A 91 8.10 6.24 18.98
C HIS A 91 9.21 5.66 19.87
N LYS A 92 9.93 4.64 19.41
CA LYS A 92 11.02 4.00 20.17
C LYS A 92 12.24 4.91 20.36
N GLU A 93 12.61 5.65 19.32
CA GLU A 93 13.80 6.50 19.33
C GLU A 93 13.58 7.85 20.03
N ASN A 94 12.35 8.11 20.51
CA ASN A 94 11.92 9.39 21.09
C ASN A 94 12.35 10.59 20.22
N ASN A 95 12.45 10.38 18.90
CA ASN A 95 12.90 11.37 17.95
C ASN A 95 11.68 11.98 17.27
N TRP A 96 10.97 12.81 18.04
CA TRP A 96 9.72 13.45 17.66
C TRP A 96 9.89 14.48 16.54
N LYS A 97 11.09 14.78 16.01
CA LYS A 97 11.25 15.90 15.05
C LYS A 97 10.39 15.80 13.78
N ILE A 98 10.25 14.60 13.20
CA ILE A 98 9.46 14.38 11.97
C ILE A 98 7.95 14.32 12.30
N ILE A 99 7.62 13.71 13.43
CA ILE A 99 6.24 13.51 13.87
C ILE A 99 5.70 14.68 14.66
N ARG A 100 6.50 15.61 15.18
CA ARG A 100 6.05 16.73 16.02
C ARG A 100 5.04 17.61 15.31
N TRP A 101 5.23 17.83 14.02
CA TRP A 101 4.27 18.56 13.19
C TRP A 101 2.94 17.81 13.05
N ILE A 102 3.00 16.49 12.91
CA ILE A 102 1.84 15.62 12.74
C ILE A 102 1.12 15.37 14.08
N ASP A 103 1.89 15.20 15.15
CA ASP A 103 1.46 14.93 16.51
C ASP A 103 0.75 16.15 17.10
N SER A 104 1.31 17.35 16.87
CA SER A 104 0.69 18.60 17.29
C SER A 104 -0.62 18.92 16.56
N VAL A 105 -0.83 18.42 15.34
CA VAL A 105 -2.02 18.75 14.53
C VAL A 105 -3.09 17.66 14.63
N TYR A 106 -2.70 16.38 14.70
CA TYR A 106 -3.62 15.24 14.59
C TYR A 106 -3.54 14.23 15.74
N GLY A 107 -2.75 14.50 16.79
CA GLY A 107 -2.65 13.63 17.97
C GLY A 107 -1.86 12.33 17.75
N GLY A 108 -0.99 12.30 16.74
CA GLY A 108 0.02 11.26 16.54
C GLY A 108 -0.03 10.58 15.18
N GLY A 109 1.07 9.88 14.83
CA GLY A 109 1.20 9.18 13.55
C GLY A 109 0.14 8.10 13.31
N TRP A 110 -0.40 7.52 14.39
CA TRP A 110 -1.46 6.50 14.34
C TRP A 110 -2.78 7.04 13.77
N CYS A 111 -3.13 8.31 14.07
CA CYS A 111 -4.33 8.95 13.52
C CYS A 111 -4.23 9.11 12.00
N LEU A 112 -3.06 9.46 11.47
CA LEU A 112 -2.85 9.52 10.02
C LEU A 112 -3.02 8.14 9.37
N LEU A 113 -2.47 7.10 9.99
CA LEU A 113 -2.58 5.74 9.46
C LEU A 113 -4.04 5.27 9.46
N TYR A 114 -4.79 5.61 10.51
CA TYR A 114 -6.23 5.38 10.59
C TYR A 114 -7.01 6.16 9.51
N ALA A 115 -6.71 7.45 9.34
CA ALA A 115 -7.38 8.31 8.36
C ALA A 115 -7.12 7.83 6.92
N LEU A 116 -5.87 7.48 6.58
CA LEU A 116 -5.49 7.00 5.25
C LEU A 116 -6.14 5.65 4.95
N SER A 117 -6.12 4.71 5.90
CA SER A 117 -6.82 3.42 5.76
C SER A 117 -8.31 3.60 5.52
N THR A 118 -8.93 4.52 6.27
CA THR A 118 -10.35 4.84 6.15
C THR A 118 -10.66 5.50 4.81
N ALA A 119 -9.83 6.43 4.34
CA ALA A 119 -9.98 7.08 3.03
C ALA A 119 -9.94 6.08 1.86
N VAL A 120 -9.04 5.10 1.90
CA VAL A 120 -8.98 4.04 0.88
C VAL A 120 -10.22 3.14 0.93
N LEU A 121 -10.72 2.83 2.13
CA LEU A 121 -11.98 2.09 2.31
C LEU A 121 -13.19 2.87 1.77
N PHE A 122 -13.22 4.18 1.97
CA PHE A 122 -14.26 5.03 1.38
C PHE A 122 -14.17 5.08 -0.14
N HIS A 123 -12.97 5.25 -0.70
CA HIS A 123 -12.79 5.26 -2.15
C HIS A 123 -13.28 3.97 -2.80
N THR A 124 -12.86 2.82 -2.25
CA THR A 124 -13.31 1.50 -2.71
C THR A 124 -14.80 1.27 -2.49
N GLY A 125 -15.34 1.69 -1.35
CA GLY A 125 -16.77 1.59 -1.05
C GLY A 125 -17.67 2.48 -1.92
N MET A 126 -17.15 3.60 -2.42
CA MET A 126 -17.87 4.50 -3.33
C MET A 126 -17.82 4.02 -4.78
N MET A 127 -16.66 3.52 -5.24
CA MET A 127 -16.48 3.11 -6.63
C MET A 127 -17.03 1.70 -6.89
N GLU A 128 -16.74 0.70 -6.05
CA GLU A 128 -17.15 -0.69 -6.28
C GLU A 128 -17.54 -1.39 -4.96
N PRO A 129 -18.72 -1.09 -4.39
CA PRO A 129 -19.14 -1.66 -3.10
C PRO A 129 -19.29 -3.20 -3.13
N GLN A 130 -19.50 -3.79 -4.32
CA GLN A 130 -19.63 -5.23 -4.52
C GLN A 130 -18.34 -6.03 -4.26
N ASN A 131 -17.17 -5.42 -4.47
CA ASN A 131 -15.88 -6.04 -4.17
C ASN A 131 -15.48 -5.90 -2.69
N LEU A 132 -16.24 -5.14 -1.90
CA LEU A 132 -15.92 -4.87 -0.51
C LEU A 132 -16.45 -5.96 0.42
N LYS A 133 -15.59 -6.44 1.32
CA LYS A 133 -15.99 -7.41 2.34
C LYS A 133 -17.11 -6.81 3.23
N PRO A 134 -18.19 -7.55 3.54
CA PRO A 134 -19.33 -7.03 4.31
C PRO A 134 -18.95 -6.41 5.66
N SER A 135 -17.91 -6.93 6.32
CA SER A 135 -17.42 -6.38 7.60
C SER A 135 -16.92 -4.94 7.47
N TYR A 136 -16.25 -4.60 6.36
CA TYR A 136 -15.76 -3.25 6.11
C TYR A 136 -16.89 -2.28 5.81
N TYR A 137 -17.93 -2.75 5.13
CA TYR A 137 -19.13 -1.95 4.87
C TYR A 137 -19.87 -1.59 6.17
N VAL A 138 -19.99 -2.54 7.12
CA VAL A 138 -20.57 -2.26 8.44
C VAL A 138 -19.75 -1.24 9.22
N PHE A 139 -18.42 -1.33 9.18
CA PHE A 139 -17.53 -0.34 9.79
C PHE A 139 -17.74 1.06 9.19
N LEU A 140 -17.72 1.17 7.86
CA LEU A 140 -17.95 2.42 7.14
C LEU A 140 -19.32 3.03 7.46
N SER A 141 -20.36 2.21 7.51
CA SER A 141 -21.71 2.64 7.89
C SER A 141 -21.77 3.17 9.33
N LYS A 142 -21.02 2.58 10.27
CA LYS A 142 -20.91 3.08 11.64
C LYS A 142 -20.19 4.43 11.70
N VAL A 143 -19.06 4.57 10.99
CA VAL A 143 -18.27 5.82 10.93
C VAL A 143 -19.07 6.97 10.31
N THR A 144 -19.94 6.68 9.34
CA THR A 144 -20.77 7.70 8.65
C THR A 144 -22.15 7.93 9.25
N GLY A 145 -22.51 7.27 10.35
CA GLY A 145 -23.86 7.37 10.91
C GLY A 145 -24.95 6.89 9.94
N ARG A 146 -24.70 5.79 9.23
CA ARG A 146 -25.57 5.14 8.24
C ARG A 146 -25.84 5.91 6.94
N LYS A 147 -25.27 7.10 6.77
CA LYS A 147 -25.44 7.95 5.57
C LYS A 147 -25.03 7.27 4.25
N LEU A 148 -24.08 6.32 4.29
CA LEU A 148 -23.67 5.56 3.11
C LEU A 148 -24.77 4.69 2.51
N GLN A 149 -25.77 4.31 3.30
CA GLN A 149 -26.92 3.52 2.83
C GLN A 149 -27.91 4.40 2.05
N ASP A 150 -27.91 5.71 2.32
CA ASP A 150 -28.85 6.68 1.73
C ASP A 150 -28.35 7.24 0.37
N ILE A 151 -27.13 6.89 -0.05
CA ILE A 151 -26.56 7.37 -1.32
C ILE A 151 -27.26 6.68 -2.50
N ASN A 152 -27.87 7.49 -3.38
CA ASN A 152 -28.50 6.98 -4.60
C ASN A 152 -27.44 6.53 -5.63
N ARG A 153 -27.21 5.21 -5.68
CA ARG A 153 -26.15 4.58 -6.49
C ARG A 153 -26.43 4.58 -7.99
N HIS A 154 -27.69 4.80 -8.38
CA HIS A 154 -28.07 4.88 -9.79
C HIS A 154 -27.38 6.05 -10.53
N LEU A 155 -26.94 7.08 -9.79
CA LEU A 155 -26.20 8.21 -10.37
C LEU A 155 -24.73 7.86 -10.65
N LEU A 156 -24.18 6.84 -9.97
CA LEU A 156 -22.80 6.39 -10.13
C LEU A 156 -22.63 5.40 -11.29
N THR A 157 -23.73 4.84 -11.81
CA THR A 157 -23.72 3.92 -12.96
C THR A 157 -23.15 4.57 -14.24
N VAL A 158 -23.16 5.90 -14.34
CA VAL A 158 -22.50 6.66 -15.42
C VAL A 158 -20.99 6.39 -15.47
N TYR A 159 -20.36 6.03 -14.35
CA TYR A 159 -18.94 5.70 -14.27
C TYR A 159 -18.62 4.23 -14.61
N GLY A 160 -19.62 3.43 -15.00
CA GLY A 160 -19.42 2.04 -15.45
C GLY A 160 -19.17 1.03 -14.32
N THR A 161 -19.59 1.35 -13.10
CA THR A 161 -19.46 0.55 -11.86
C THR A 161 -20.68 -0.32 -11.57
#